data_AF-S4PEK5-F1
#
_entry.id   AF-S4PEK5-F1
#
_cell.length_a   1.000
_cell.length_b   1.000
_cell.length_c   1.000
_cell.angle_alpha   90.00
_cell.angle_beta   90.00
_cell.angle_gamma   90.00
#
_symmetry.space_group_name_H-M   'P 1'
#
loop_
_entity.id
_entity.type
_entity.pdbx_description
1 polymer ?
#
loop_
_entity_poly.entity_id
_entity_poly.type
_entity_poly.pdbx_seq_one_letter_code
_entity_poly.pdbx_strand_id
1 'polypeptide(L)' 'RESPAIYVASTLLDEGAKLHIYDPKVEHDQIFYELMHPLVTSEPERIQKSIEIHSSAYSAVSGAHAIVLCTEWDEFKTLD' A
#
# COMPACT_ATOMS: atom_id res chain seq x y z
N ARG A 1 -6.47 2.95 -13.82
CA ARG A 1 -7.38 1.88 -13.34
C ARG A 1 -7.62 2.21 -11.88
N GLU A 2 -8.85 2.38 -11.43
CA GLU A 2 -9.11 2.60 -10.00
C GLU A 2 -9.13 1.23 -9.30
N SER A 3 -8.17 1.00 -8.41
CA SER A 3 -8.15 -0.18 -7.56
C SER A 3 -8.77 0.16 -6.21
N PRO A 4 -9.66 -0.67 -5.65
CA PRO A 4 -10.15 -0.50 -4.27
C PRO A 4 -9.02 -0.32 -3.25
N ALA A 5 -7.85 -0.95 -3.50
CA ALA A 5 -6.66 -0.82 -2.65
C ALA A 5 -6.15 0.62 -2.54
N ILE A 6 -6.20 1.40 -3.64
CA ILE A 6 -5.76 2.80 -3.66
C ILE A 6 -6.66 3.67 -2.79
N TYR A 7 -7.98 3.42 -2.82
CA TYR A 7 -8.92 4.16 -1.98
C TYR A 7 -8.72 3.87 -0.49
N VAL A 8 -8.55 2.59 -0.14
CA VAL A 8 -8.27 2.18 1.24
C VAL A 8 -6.95 2.77 1.72
N ALA A 9 -5.89 2.69 0.92
CA ALA A 9 -4.58 3.25 1.24
C ALA A 9 -4.65 4.78 1.42
N SER A 10 -5.30 5.49 0.50
CA SER A 10 -5.48 6.94 0.60
C SER A 10 -6.19 7.34 1.89
N THR A 11 -7.29 6.67 2.23
CA THR A 11 -8.03 6.92 3.47
C THR A 11 -7.14 6.74 4.71
N LEU A 12 -6.35 5.66 4.77
CA LEU A 12 -5.46 5.42 5.90
C LEU A 12 -4.31 6.45 5.98
N LEU A 13 -3.79 6.89 4.84
CA LEU A 13 -2.75 7.93 4.77
C LEU A 13 -3.30 9.30 5.20
N ASP A 14 -4.55 9.61 4.87
CA ASP A 14 -5.24 10.81 5.32
C ASP A 14 -5.42 10.83 6.84
N GLU A 15 -5.69 9.68 7.46
CA GLU A 15 -5.70 9.49 8.91
C GLU A 15 -4.28 9.45 9.54
N GLY A 16 -3.22 9.59 8.74
CA GLY A 16 -1.84 9.68 9.20
C GLY A 16 -1.15 8.33 9.45
N ALA A 17 -1.70 7.24 8.92
CA ALA A 17 -1.04 5.94 9.00
C ALA A 17 0.26 5.89 8.19
N LYS A 18 1.19 5.04 8.64
CA LYS A 18 2.33 4.60 7.81
C LYS A 18 1.96 3.28 7.16
N LEU A 19 2.04 3.22 5.83
CA LEU A 19 1.68 2.05 5.07
C LEU A 19 2.93 1.29 4.61
N HIS A 20 2.93 0.00 4.89
CA HIS A 20 3.89 -0.95 4.36
C HIS A 20 3.15 -1.81 3.33
N ILE A 21 3.51 -1.67 2.06
CA ILE A 21 2.74 -2.23 0.94
C ILE A 21 3.53 -3.36 0.28
N TYR A 22 2.86 -4.47 0.01
CA TYR A 22 3.36 -5.56 -0.81
C TYR A 22 2.27 -5.99 -1.80
N ASP A 23 2.65 -6.12 -3.07
CA ASP A 23 1.85 -6.81 -4.09
C ASP A 23 2.80 -7.65 -4.97
N PRO A 24 2.55 -8.96 -5.17
CA PRO A 24 3.43 -9.85 -5.92
C PRO A 24 3.51 -9.57 -7.43
N LYS A 25 2.64 -8.71 -7.99
CA LYS A 25 2.52 -8.45 -9.43
C LYS A 25 2.60 -6.98 -9.82
N VAL A 26 2.53 -6.06 -8.88
CA VAL A 26 2.57 -4.61 -9.17
C VAL A 26 3.97 -4.06 -8.89
N GLU A 27 4.53 -3.38 -9.88
CA GLU A 27 5.82 -2.72 -9.76
C GLU A 27 5.76 -1.56 -8.75
N HIS A 28 6.87 -1.34 -8.02
CA HIS A 28 6.95 -0.31 -6.98
C HIS A 28 6.63 1.10 -7.51
N ASP A 29 7.15 1.44 -8.69
CA ASP A 29 6.92 2.74 -9.31
C ASP A 29 5.45 2.96 -9.68
N GLN A 30 4.73 1.88 -10.03
CA GLN A 30 3.30 1.96 -10.34
C GLN A 30 2.49 2.28 -9.08
N ILE A 31 2.83 1.67 -7.93
CA ILE A 31 2.16 1.94 -6.65
C ILE A 31 2.34 3.41 -6.25
N PHE A 32 3.57 3.94 -6.33
CA PHE A 32 3.82 5.35 -6.06
C PHE A 32 3.09 6.26 -7.04
N TYR A 33 3.13 5.95 -8.33
CA TYR A 33 2.43 6.72 -9.36
C TYR A 33 0.93 6.83 -9.07
N GLU A 34 0.28 5.75 -8.65
CA GLU A 34 -1.15 5.75 -8.33
C GLU A 34 -1.46 6.51 -7.03
N LEU A 35 -0.70 6.29 -5.95
CA LEU A 35 -0.95 6.91 -4.64
C LEU A 35 -0.58 8.40 -4.59
N MET A 36 0.38 8.83 -5.41
CA MET A 36 0.80 10.23 -5.52
C MET A 36 0.06 10.97 -6.64
N HIS A 37 -0.88 10.31 -7.32
CA HIS A 37 -1.65 10.96 -8.38
C HIS A 37 -2.47 12.14 -7.82
N PRO A 38 -2.57 13.28 -8.52
CA PRO A 38 -3.29 14.47 -8.01
C PRO A 38 -4.79 14.26 -7.75
N LEU A 39 -5.39 13.20 -8.30
CA LEU A 39 -6.77 12.81 -8.02
C LEU A 39 -6.92 11.99 -6.72
N VAL A 40 -5.82 11.47 -6.18
CA VAL A 40 -5.79 10.63 -4.97
C VAL A 40 -5.34 11.43 -3.76
N THR A 41 -4.34 12.30 -3.93
CA THR A 41 -3.80 13.13 -2.84
C THR A 41 -3.40 14.51 -3.34
N SER A 42 -3.53 15.52 -2.48
CA SER A 42 -2.98 16.86 -2.69
C SER A 42 -1.58 17.05 -2.09
N GLU A 43 -1.06 16.04 -1.37
CA GLU A 43 0.21 16.13 -0.62
C GLU A 43 1.18 14.99 -0.98
N PRO A 44 1.63 14.86 -2.25
CA PRO A 44 2.42 13.72 -2.70
C PRO A 44 3.74 13.55 -1.92
N GLU A 45 4.38 14.64 -1.50
CA GLU A 45 5.60 14.58 -0.68
C GLU A 45 5.36 13.99 0.73
N ARG A 46 4.17 14.20 1.31
CA ARG A 46 3.75 13.62 2.60
C ARG A 46 3.52 12.11 2.42
N ILE A 47 2.84 11.75 1.34
CA ILE A 47 2.54 10.36 0.98
C ILE A 47 3.83 9.57 0.77
N GLN A 48 4.80 10.12 0.02
CA GLN A 48 6.07 9.45 -0.23
C GLN A 48 6.84 9.10 1.06
N LYS A 49 6.75 9.94 2.11
CA LYS A 49 7.40 9.69 3.41
C LYS A 49 6.63 8.70 4.30
N SER A 50 5.39 8.41 3.95
CA SER A 50 4.46 7.60 4.75
C SER A 50 4.22 6.21 4.15
N ILE A 51 4.86 5.90 3.02
CA ILE A 51 4.76 4.61 2.33
C ILE A 51 6.15 3.97 2.26
N GLU A 52 6.20 2.69 2.56
CA GLU A 52 7.33 1.82 2.26
C GLU A 52 6.83 0.63 1.43
N ILE A 53 7.47 0.35 0.29
CA ILE A 53 7.12 -0.79 -0.56
C ILE A 53 8.11 -1.92 -0.30
N HIS A 54 7.56 -3.09 -0.05
CA HIS A 54 8.28 -4.29 0.37
C HIS A 54 8.30 -5.33 -0.76
N SER A 55 9.31 -6.20 -0.75
CA SER A 55 9.44 -7.30 -1.71
C SER A 55 8.80 -8.61 -1.22
N SER A 56 8.26 -8.64 -0.01
CA SER A 56 7.58 -9.80 0.57
C SER A 56 6.48 -9.38 1.55
N ALA A 57 5.47 -10.24 1.71
CA ALA A 57 4.42 -10.04 2.71
C ALA A 57 4.99 -9.98 4.13
N TYR A 58 5.94 -10.86 4.47
CA TYR A 58 6.55 -10.91 5.81
C TYR A 58 7.28 -9.63 6.19
N SER A 59 8.04 -9.03 5.27
CA SER A 59 8.72 -7.75 5.55
C SER A 59 7.72 -6.60 5.66
N ALA A 60 6.64 -6.62 4.88
CA ALA A 60 5.58 -5.60 4.95
C ALA A 60 4.83 -5.61 6.30
N VAL A 61 4.62 -6.78 6.90
CA VAL A 61 3.86 -6.90 8.17
C VAL A 61 4.73 -6.82 9.41
N SER A 62 6.06 -6.79 9.27
CA SER A 62 6.99 -6.76 10.39
C SER A 62 6.80 -5.48 11.23
N GLY A 63 6.37 -5.65 12.49
CA GLY A 63 6.09 -4.53 13.40
C GLY A 63 4.81 -3.74 13.07
N ALA A 64 3.99 -4.23 12.12
CA ALA A 64 2.72 -3.59 11.79
C ALA A 64 1.68 -3.80 12.90
N HIS A 65 0.88 -2.77 13.17
CA HIS A 65 -0.21 -2.83 14.15
C HIS A 65 -1.44 -3.60 13.63
N ALA A 66 -1.63 -3.59 12.31
CA ALA A 66 -2.74 -4.23 11.63
C ALA A 66 -2.32 -4.63 10.22
N ILE A 67 -3.02 -5.63 9.67
CA ILE A 67 -2.86 -6.12 8.30
C ILE A 67 -4.17 -5.86 7.57
N VAL A 68 -4.09 -5.34 6.35
CA VAL A 68 -5.24 -5.12 5.48
C VAL A 68 -5.00 -5.85 4.16
N LEU A 69 -5.86 -6.84 3.86
CA LEU A 69 -5.82 -7.56 2.60
C LEU A 69 -6.76 -6.90 1.59
N CYS A 70 -6.19 -6.18 0.62
CA CYS A 70 -6.95 -5.46 -0.41
C CYS A 70 -7.06 -6.23 -1.74
N THR A 71 -6.26 -7.29 -1.92
CA THR A 71 -6.25 -8.12 -3.13
C THR A 71 -6.19 -9.60 -2.72
N GLU A 72 -6.98 -10.43 -3.39
CA GLU A 72 -7.14 -11.86 -3.12
C GLU A 72 -6.08 -12.74 -3.81
N TRP A 73 -4.80 -12.37 -3.71
CA TRP A 73 -3.73 -13.22 -4.24
C TRP A 73 -3.70 -14.56 -3.52
N ASP A 74 -3.68 -15.66 -4.28
CA ASP A 74 -3.66 -17.03 -3.73
C ASP A 74 -2.49 -17.26 -2.77
N GLU A 75 -1.35 -16.59 -3.00
CA GLU A 75 -0.17 -16.64 -2.12
C GLU A 75 -0.51 -16.29 -0.66
N PHE A 76 -1.41 -15.35 -0.43
CA PHE A 76 -1.77 -14.89 0.91
C PHE A 76 -2.56 -15.94 1.72
N LYS A 77 -3.15 -16.94 1.06
CA LYS A 77 -3.94 -17.99 1.73
C LYS A 77 -3.07 -19.00 2.48
N THR A 78 -1.78 -19.07 2.15
CA THR A 78 -0.86 -20.10 2.64
C THR A 78 0.36 -19.53 3.36
N LEU A 79 0.33 -18.23 3.70
CA LEU A 79 1.35 -17.63 4.57
C LEU A 79 1.22 -18.17 6.01
N ASP A 80 2.35 -18.24 6.71
CA ASP A 80 2.46 -18.64 8.13
C ASP A 80 2.00 -17.49 9.05
#